data_AF-A0A2G4HBS2-F1
#
_entry.id   AF-A0A2G4HBS2-F1
#
_cell.length_a   1.000
_cell.length_b   1.000
_cell.length_c   1.000
_cell.angle_alpha   90.00
_cell.angle_beta   90.00
_cell.angle_gamma   90.00
#
_symmetry.space_group_name_H-M   'P 1'
#
loop_
_entity.id
_entity.type
_entity.pdbx_description
1 polymer ?
#
loop_
_entity_poly.entity_id
_entity_poly.type
_entity_poly.pdbx_seq_one_letter_code
_entity_poly.pdbx_strand_id
1 'polypeptide(L)'
;MPIFDVRSPSEYASGHVPSAVSVPLFSDEERAEIGTVYKQKSEAKALRLGLKYAGLRMADLVAQVDAIAKRDQSPVEVYCWRGGQRSGSVSWLLRTAGYEVLQWSGGYKSYRHGVLESWASPRPYVVLAGQTGTGKTEVLRAMMAQGAAVLDLEGLASHKGSAFGQIGELPQPSSEQFENNAALKLAELEGIPRIWIEDESRSIGRIWLQQSFFALKKSAPIVVLER
;
A
#
# COMPACT_ATOMS: atom_id res chain seq x y z
N MET A 1 -12.57 7.72 6.15
CA MET A 1 -13.38 6.51 6.45
C MET A 1 -12.42 5.43 6.94
N PRO A 2 -12.65 4.78 8.09
CA PRO A 2 -11.76 3.71 8.55
C PRO A 2 -11.76 2.52 7.59
N ILE A 3 -10.57 2.05 7.21
CA ILE A 3 -10.38 0.89 6.33
C ILE A 3 -9.74 -0.22 7.16
N PHE A 4 -10.37 -1.39 7.21
CA PHE A 4 -9.88 -2.54 7.97
C PHE A 4 -9.39 -3.66 7.04
N ASP A 5 -8.12 -4.02 7.23
CA ASP A 5 -7.50 -5.16 6.57
C ASP A 5 -7.62 -6.41 7.45
N VAL A 6 -8.42 -7.38 7.01
CA VAL A 6 -8.65 -8.61 7.78
C VAL A 6 -7.78 -9.78 7.34
N ARG A 7 -6.74 -9.50 6.53
CA ARG A 7 -5.71 -10.49 6.17
C ARG A 7 -4.82 -10.80 7.37
N SER A 8 -3.94 -11.80 7.23
CA SER A 8 -3.03 -12.15 8.31
C SER A 8 -1.94 -11.08 8.52
N PRO A 9 -1.27 -11.04 9.68
CA PRO A 9 -0.24 -10.05 9.97
C PRO A 9 0.88 -9.98 8.92
N SER A 10 1.37 -11.13 8.42
CA SER A 10 2.38 -11.15 7.36
C SER A 10 1.88 -10.63 6.01
N GLU A 11 0.61 -10.89 5.66
CA GLU A 11 -0.02 -10.34 4.45
C GLU A 11 -0.09 -8.81 4.54
N TYR A 12 -0.41 -8.24 5.71
CA TYR A 12 -0.46 -6.79 5.96
C TYR A 12 0.94 -6.15 5.96
N ALA A 13 1.90 -6.77 6.64
CA ALA A 13 3.29 -6.29 6.73
C ALA A 13 3.99 -6.28 5.36
N SER A 14 3.63 -7.22 4.48
CA SER A 14 4.15 -7.25 3.11
C SER A 14 3.66 -6.06 2.29
N GLY A 15 2.43 -5.61 2.52
CA GLY A 15 1.86 -4.41 1.93
C GLY A 15 0.36 -4.35 2.20
N HIS A 16 -0.17 -3.16 2.39
CA HIS A 16 -1.58 -2.86 2.69
C HIS A 16 -2.00 -1.53 2.06
N VAL A 17 -3.30 -1.31 1.96
CA VAL A 17 -3.86 -0.04 1.48
C VAL A 17 -3.38 1.07 2.41
N PRO A 18 -2.87 2.21 1.90
CA PRO A 18 -2.49 3.34 2.74
C PRO A 18 -3.66 3.74 3.65
N SER A 19 -3.37 4.04 4.92
CA SER A 19 -4.35 4.33 6.00
C SER A 19 -5.20 3.15 6.51
N ALA A 20 -5.08 1.94 5.93
CA ALA A 20 -5.76 0.78 6.48
C ALA A 20 -5.18 0.38 7.85
N VAL A 21 -6.04 -0.16 8.72
CA VAL A 21 -5.66 -0.71 10.01
C VAL A 21 -5.82 -2.23 9.97
N SER A 22 -4.82 -2.95 10.47
CA SER A 22 -4.83 -4.41 10.55
C SER A 22 -5.79 -4.89 11.66
N VAL A 23 -6.80 -5.67 11.28
CA VAL A 23 -7.76 -6.33 12.19
C VAL A 23 -7.87 -7.80 11.74
N PRO A 24 -6.82 -8.61 11.98
CA PRO A 24 -6.65 -9.90 11.32
C PRO A 24 -7.69 -10.91 11.78
N LEU A 25 -8.38 -11.55 10.82
CA LEU A 25 -9.31 -12.64 11.14
C LEU A 25 -8.57 -13.89 11.65
N PHE A 26 -7.36 -14.13 11.13
CA PHE A 26 -6.53 -15.30 11.45
C PHE A 26 -5.08 -14.88 11.70
N SER A 27 -4.37 -15.62 12.55
CA SER A 27 -2.91 -15.53 12.65
C SER A 27 -2.25 -16.05 11.36
N ASP A 28 -0.94 -15.85 11.23
CA ASP A 28 -0.20 -16.37 10.06
C ASP A 28 -0.22 -17.90 10.01
N GLU A 29 -0.11 -18.58 11.16
CA GLU A 29 -0.14 -20.04 11.29
C GLU A 29 -1.51 -20.59 10.93
N GLU A 30 -2.58 -20.02 11.48
CA GLU A 30 -3.95 -20.43 11.18
C GLU A 30 -4.30 -20.19 9.70
N ARG A 31 -3.86 -19.04 9.15
CA ARG A 31 -4.03 -18.71 7.74
C ARG A 31 -3.32 -19.72 6.84
N ALA A 32 -2.13 -20.18 7.23
CA ALA A 32 -1.39 -21.21 6.52
C ALA A 32 -2.06 -22.58 6.62
N GLU A 33 -2.56 -22.95 7.80
CA GLU A 33 -3.26 -24.22 8.02
C GLU A 33 -4.57 -24.28 7.22
N ILE A 34 -5.42 -23.25 7.30
CA ILE A 34 -6.66 -23.15 6.51
C ILE A 34 -6.33 -23.25 5.02
N GLY A 35 -5.29 -22.54 4.56
CA GLY A 35 -4.85 -22.59 3.16
C GLY A 35 -4.41 -24.00 2.73
N THR A 36 -3.74 -24.72 3.62
CA THR A 36 -3.30 -26.11 3.40
C THR A 36 -4.49 -27.05 3.32
N VAL A 37 -5.44 -26.97 4.26
CA VAL A 37 -6.68 -27.77 4.27
C VAL A 37 -7.53 -27.49 3.03
N TYR A 38 -7.62 -26.23 2.61
CA TYR A 38 -8.35 -25.84 1.40
C TYR A 38 -7.77 -26.51 0.16
N LYS A 39 -6.44 -26.45 -0.01
CA LYS A 39 -5.75 -27.02 -1.17
C LYS A 39 -5.73 -28.55 -1.16
N GLN A 40 -5.51 -29.17 0.00
CA GLN A 40 -5.21 -30.59 0.09
C GLN A 40 -6.42 -31.47 0.43
N LYS A 41 -7.46 -30.91 1.07
CA LYS A 41 -8.61 -31.68 1.55
C LYS A 41 -9.90 -31.27 0.83
N SER A 42 -10.47 -30.13 1.20
CA SER A 42 -11.64 -29.56 0.53
C SER A 42 -11.97 -28.17 1.07
N GLU A 43 -12.67 -27.38 0.28
CA GLU A 43 -13.22 -26.08 0.69
C GLU A 43 -14.11 -26.21 1.94
N ALA A 44 -15.01 -27.20 1.98
CA ALA A 44 -15.91 -27.39 3.12
C ALA A 44 -15.18 -27.70 4.44
N LYS A 45 -14.04 -28.42 4.38
CA LYS A 45 -13.21 -28.69 5.57
C LYS A 45 -12.46 -27.43 6.01
N ALA A 46 -11.94 -26.65 5.06
CA ALA A 46 -11.28 -25.38 5.34
C ALA A 46 -12.23 -24.35 5.95
N LEU A 47 -13.48 -24.30 5.45
CA LEU A 47 -14.53 -23.45 6.00
C LEU A 47 -14.83 -23.80 7.47
N ARG A 48 -15.04 -25.09 7.78
CA ARG A 48 -15.28 -25.54 9.17
C ARG A 48 -14.13 -25.20 10.11
N LEU A 49 -12.89 -25.36 9.64
CA LEU A 49 -11.70 -24.97 10.41
C LEU A 49 -11.65 -23.46 10.61
N GLY A 50 -11.90 -22.68 9.55
CA GLY A 50 -11.96 -21.22 9.63
C GLY A 50 -13.02 -20.72 10.59
N LEU A 51 -14.21 -21.34 10.62
CA LEU A 51 -15.26 -21.02 11.59
C LEU A 51 -14.83 -21.29 13.03
N LYS A 52 -14.10 -22.39 13.28
CA LYS A 52 -13.54 -22.70 14.60
C LYS A 52 -12.59 -21.60 15.08
N TYR A 53 -11.68 -21.14 14.23
CA TYR A 53 -10.74 -20.07 14.58
C TYR A 53 -11.43 -18.70 14.70
N ALA A 54 -12.30 -18.35 13.75
CA ALA A 54 -13.00 -17.08 13.75
C ALA A 54 -13.94 -16.93 14.96
N GLY A 55 -14.65 -18.00 15.34
CA GLY A 55 -15.58 -18.00 16.47
C GLY A 55 -14.94 -17.57 17.80
N LEU A 56 -13.68 -17.96 18.02
CA LEU A 56 -12.94 -17.61 19.24
C LEU A 56 -12.57 -16.13 19.35
N ARG A 57 -12.62 -15.37 18.25
CA ARG A 57 -12.15 -13.98 18.18
C ARG A 57 -13.24 -12.97 17.81
N MET A 58 -14.49 -13.40 17.68
CA MET A 58 -15.57 -12.51 17.23
C MET A 58 -15.71 -11.27 18.15
N ALA A 59 -15.67 -11.47 19.47
CA ALA A 59 -15.74 -10.35 20.42
C ALA A 59 -14.54 -9.40 20.27
N ASP A 60 -13.33 -9.95 20.17
CA ASP A 60 -12.09 -9.16 20.04
C ASP A 60 -12.04 -8.36 18.72
N LEU A 61 -12.57 -8.92 17.62
CA LEU A 61 -12.65 -8.22 16.33
C LEU A 61 -13.57 -6.99 16.43
N VAL A 62 -14.73 -7.13 17.08
CA VAL A 62 -15.65 -6.00 17.29
C VAL A 62 -15.01 -4.96 18.21
N ALA A 63 -14.37 -5.39 19.31
CA ALA A 63 -13.70 -4.49 20.24
C ALA A 63 -12.57 -3.67 19.58
N GLN A 64 -11.78 -4.30 18.69
CA GLN A 64 -10.75 -3.60 17.92
C GLN A 64 -11.34 -2.54 17.01
N VAL A 65 -12.46 -2.83 16.35
CA VAL A 65 -13.16 -1.85 15.49
C VAL A 65 -13.78 -0.73 16.33
N ASP A 66 -14.40 -1.04 17.48
CA ASP A 66 -14.98 -0.05 18.41
C ASP A 66 -13.92 0.94 18.93
N ALA A 67 -12.66 0.53 19.06
CA ALA A 67 -11.57 1.41 19.48
C ALA A 67 -11.17 2.45 18.42
N ILE A 68 -11.53 2.24 17.15
CA ILE A 68 -11.07 3.03 16.00
C ILE A 68 -12.23 3.79 15.34
N ALA A 69 -13.40 3.15 15.25
CA ALA A 69 -14.56 3.66 14.56
C ALA A 69 -15.74 3.81 15.50
N LYS A 70 -16.54 4.86 15.31
CA LYS A 70 -17.83 5.01 15.99
C LYS A 70 -18.96 4.58 15.07
N ARG A 71 -19.94 3.88 15.64
CA ARG A 71 -21.03 3.21 14.92
C ARG A 71 -21.97 4.17 14.17
N ASP A 72 -22.03 5.44 14.57
CA ASP A 72 -22.98 6.45 14.11
C ASP A 72 -22.41 7.50 13.15
N GLN A 73 -21.13 7.39 12.78
CA GLN A 73 -20.46 8.44 12.01
C GLN A 73 -20.39 8.16 10.52
N SER A 74 -19.82 7.03 10.14
CA SER A 74 -19.51 6.73 8.75
C SER A 74 -19.41 5.21 8.57
N PRO A 75 -19.69 4.70 7.35
CA PRO A 75 -19.45 3.31 7.04
C PRO A 75 -17.99 2.94 7.34
N VAL A 76 -17.76 1.68 7.67
CA VAL A 76 -16.40 1.14 7.75
C VAL A 76 -16.11 0.31 6.51
N GLU A 77 -14.91 0.41 5.99
CA GLU A 77 -14.48 -0.38 4.84
C GLU A 77 -13.76 -1.64 5.31
N VAL A 78 -14.02 -2.77 4.66
CA VAL A 78 -13.40 -4.05 5.02
C VAL A 78 -12.93 -4.75 3.76
N TYR A 79 -11.67 -5.19 3.76
CA TYR A 79 -11.14 -6.01 2.69
C TYR A 79 -10.32 -7.20 3.21
N CYS A 80 -10.26 -8.23 2.39
CA CYS A 80 -9.27 -9.30 2.50
C CYS A 80 -8.54 -9.44 1.18
N TRP A 81 -7.74 -10.50 0.98
CA TRP A 81 -6.96 -10.67 -0.25
C TRP A 81 -7.81 -10.61 -1.55
N ARG A 82 -9.00 -11.23 -1.57
CA ARG A 82 -9.85 -11.33 -2.77
C ARG A 82 -11.29 -10.82 -2.58
N GLY A 83 -11.58 -10.18 -1.45
CA GLY A 83 -12.94 -9.73 -1.14
C GLY A 83 -13.94 -10.88 -0.98
N GLY A 84 -13.48 -12.07 -0.58
CA GLY A 84 -14.29 -13.29 -0.44
C GLY A 84 -14.76 -13.55 1.00
N GLN A 85 -14.83 -14.84 1.38
CA GLN A 85 -15.38 -15.27 2.67
C GLN A 85 -14.74 -14.61 3.90
N ARG A 86 -13.42 -14.34 3.91
CA ARG A 86 -12.76 -13.70 5.07
C ARG A 86 -13.35 -12.33 5.39
N SER A 87 -13.32 -11.41 4.42
CA SER A 87 -13.93 -10.08 4.58
C SER A 87 -15.44 -10.16 4.70
N GLY A 88 -16.09 -11.14 4.05
CA GLY A 88 -17.54 -11.37 4.18
C GLY A 88 -17.98 -11.72 5.59
N SER A 89 -17.29 -12.65 6.25
CA SER A 89 -17.60 -13.05 7.63
C SER A 89 -17.40 -11.92 8.62
N VAL A 90 -16.30 -11.15 8.48
CA VAL A 90 -16.07 -9.97 9.33
C VAL A 90 -17.11 -8.88 9.03
N SER A 91 -17.45 -8.64 7.77
CA SER A 91 -18.48 -7.66 7.40
C SER A 91 -19.84 -8.04 7.98
N TRP A 92 -20.20 -9.32 7.96
CA TRP A 92 -21.44 -9.82 8.59
C TRP A 92 -21.42 -9.58 10.10
N LEU A 93 -20.31 -9.90 10.77
CA LEU A 93 -20.15 -9.69 12.22
C LEU A 93 -20.28 -8.21 12.58
N LEU A 94 -19.59 -7.33 11.87
CA LEU A 94 -19.64 -5.88 12.12
C LEU A 94 -21.02 -5.29 11.84
N ARG A 95 -21.71 -5.73 10.78
CA ARG A 95 -23.12 -5.35 10.55
C ARG A 95 -24.03 -5.79 11.68
N THR A 96 -23.82 -7.00 12.19
CA THR A 96 -24.56 -7.52 13.36
C THR A 96 -24.27 -6.70 14.63
N ALA A 97 -23.05 -6.17 14.76
CA ALA A 97 -22.66 -5.27 15.84
C ALA A 97 -23.14 -3.81 15.66
N GLY A 98 -23.84 -3.50 14.56
CA GLY A 98 -24.46 -2.20 14.30
C GLY A 98 -23.64 -1.25 13.42
N TYR A 99 -22.61 -1.73 12.73
CA TYR A 99 -21.87 -0.93 11.75
C TYR A 99 -22.51 -0.96 10.37
N GLU A 100 -22.49 0.16 9.66
CA GLU A 100 -22.59 0.15 8.21
C GLU A 100 -21.24 -0.30 7.63
N VAL A 101 -21.22 -1.31 6.74
CA VAL A 101 -19.98 -1.92 6.25
C VAL A 101 -19.94 -1.98 4.73
N LEU A 102 -18.89 -1.39 4.15
CA LEU A 102 -18.53 -1.47 2.74
C LEU A 102 -17.45 -2.53 2.53
N GLN A 103 -17.84 -3.67 1.96
CA GLN A 103 -16.89 -4.73 1.61
C GLN A 103 -16.29 -4.49 0.23
N TRP A 104 -14.97 -4.50 0.13
CA TRP A 104 -14.30 -4.31 -1.16
C TRP A 104 -14.45 -5.54 -2.07
N SER A 105 -15.10 -5.34 -3.22
CA SER A 105 -15.16 -6.34 -4.29
C SER A 105 -13.76 -6.60 -4.85
N GLY A 106 -13.39 -7.88 -5.03
CA GLY A 106 -12.05 -8.27 -5.48
C GLY A 106 -10.91 -8.04 -4.47
N GLY A 107 -11.19 -7.36 -3.35
CA GLY A 107 -10.29 -7.13 -2.22
C GLY A 107 -8.96 -6.47 -2.58
N TYR A 108 -7.95 -6.70 -1.74
CA TYR A 108 -6.62 -6.13 -1.93
C TYR A 108 -5.98 -6.50 -3.28
N LYS A 109 -6.26 -7.69 -3.83
CA LYS A 109 -5.77 -8.09 -5.15
C LYS A 109 -6.25 -7.13 -6.25
N SER A 110 -7.52 -6.74 -6.23
CA SER A 110 -8.08 -5.80 -7.22
C SER A 110 -7.50 -4.40 -7.04
N TYR A 111 -7.39 -3.94 -5.79
CA TYR A 111 -6.71 -2.69 -5.46
C TYR A 111 -5.26 -2.68 -5.99
N ARG A 112 -4.52 -3.76 -5.74
CA ARG A 112 -3.14 -3.90 -6.20
C ARG A 112 -3.03 -3.87 -7.71
N HIS A 113 -3.96 -4.47 -8.44
CA HIS A 113 -3.98 -4.36 -9.89
C HIS A 113 -4.05 -2.90 -10.35
N GLY A 114 -4.99 -2.11 -9.81
CA GLY A 114 -5.10 -0.68 -10.11
C GLY A 114 -3.86 0.12 -9.71
N VAL A 115 -3.21 -0.23 -8.59
CA VAL A 115 -1.91 0.36 -8.22
C VAL A 115 -0.88 0.13 -9.31
N LEU A 116 -0.66 -1.10 -9.78
CA LEU A 116 0.36 -1.37 -10.81
C LEU A 116 0.03 -0.70 -12.15
N GLU A 117 -1.25 -0.64 -12.52
CA GLU A 117 -1.69 0.09 -13.72
C GLU A 117 -1.40 1.60 -13.60
N SER A 118 -1.63 2.17 -12.42
CA SER A 118 -1.32 3.57 -12.16
C SER A 118 0.17 3.86 -12.34
N TRP A 119 1.07 2.97 -11.93
CA TRP A 119 2.52 3.12 -12.11
C TRP A 119 2.94 3.05 -13.58
N ALA A 120 2.25 2.23 -14.38
CA ALA A 120 2.52 2.07 -15.80
C ALA A 120 1.92 3.19 -16.68
N SER A 121 1.07 4.04 -16.12
CA SER A 121 0.37 5.10 -16.86
C SER A 121 1.32 6.25 -17.21
N PRO A 122 1.38 6.68 -18.49
CA PRO A 122 2.17 7.84 -18.89
C PRO A 122 1.72 9.10 -18.15
N ARG A 123 2.69 9.89 -17.68
CA ARG A 123 2.48 11.19 -17.05
C ARG A 123 3.55 12.17 -17.53
N PRO A 124 3.32 13.50 -17.43
CA PRO A 124 4.30 14.50 -17.87
C PRO A 124 5.45 14.63 -16.87
N TYR A 125 6.22 13.56 -16.71
CA TYR A 125 7.38 13.52 -15.84
C TYR A 125 8.49 14.42 -16.38
N VAL A 126 9.26 15.02 -15.47
CA VAL A 126 10.52 15.71 -15.75
C VAL A 126 11.55 15.23 -14.72
N VAL A 127 12.68 14.71 -15.19
CA VAL A 127 13.72 14.16 -14.33
C VAL A 127 14.70 15.25 -13.94
N LEU A 128 14.90 15.46 -12.65
CA LEU A 128 16.01 16.28 -12.15
C LEU A 128 17.25 15.40 -11.98
N ALA A 129 18.23 15.57 -12.86
CA ALA A 129 19.51 14.86 -12.87
C ALA A 129 20.66 15.76 -12.43
N GLY A 130 21.82 15.17 -12.19
CA GLY A 130 23.02 15.86 -11.71
C GLY A 130 23.93 14.94 -10.92
N GLN A 131 25.20 15.31 -10.78
CA GLN A 131 26.19 14.49 -10.07
C GLN A 131 25.81 14.27 -8.60
N THR A 132 26.34 13.24 -7.95
CA THR A 132 26.16 13.03 -6.51
C THR A 132 26.71 14.24 -5.74
N GLY A 133 25.98 14.73 -4.74
CA GLY A 133 26.39 15.90 -3.95
C GLY A 133 26.24 17.24 -4.67
N THR A 134 25.34 17.33 -5.65
CA THR A 134 24.92 18.60 -6.30
C THR A 134 23.71 19.25 -5.65
N GLY A 135 23.12 18.64 -4.61
CA GLY A 135 21.99 19.22 -3.89
C GLY A 135 20.61 18.95 -4.52
N LYS A 136 20.47 17.91 -5.36
CA LYS A 136 19.21 17.60 -6.07
C LYS A 136 18.02 17.44 -5.12
N THR A 137 18.22 16.69 -4.03
CA THR A 137 17.18 16.42 -3.04
C THR A 137 16.73 17.73 -2.37
N GLU A 138 17.66 18.62 -2.05
CA GLU A 138 17.38 19.95 -1.49
C GLU A 138 16.61 20.84 -2.47
N VAL A 139 16.99 20.81 -3.76
CA VAL A 139 16.28 21.55 -4.81
C VAL A 139 14.85 21.04 -4.96
N LEU A 140 14.63 19.73 -5.05
CA LEU A 140 13.28 19.15 -5.16
C LEU A 140 12.41 19.50 -3.96
N ARG A 141 12.96 19.43 -2.74
CA ARG A 141 12.24 19.85 -1.52
C ARG A 141 11.91 21.33 -1.53
N ALA A 142 12.82 22.19 -1.98
CA ALA A 142 12.54 23.62 -2.12
C ALA A 142 11.44 23.89 -3.16
N MET A 143 11.44 23.15 -4.28
CA MET A 143 10.39 23.22 -5.29
C MET A 143 9.03 22.76 -4.74
N MET A 144 8.99 21.66 -3.97
CA MET A 144 7.79 21.20 -3.28
C MET A 144 7.25 22.28 -2.33
N ALA A 145 8.11 22.92 -1.54
CA ALA A 145 7.73 23.99 -0.63
C ALA A 145 7.15 25.22 -1.36
N GLN A 146 7.50 25.41 -2.64
CA GLN A 146 6.95 26.44 -3.51
C GLN A 146 5.71 25.97 -4.30
N GLY A 147 5.21 24.76 -4.05
CA GLY A 147 4.00 24.22 -4.68
C GLY A 147 4.23 23.47 -6.00
N ALA A 148 5.48 23.17 -6.37
CA ALA A 148 5.74 22.30 -7.50
C ALA A 148 5.28 20.86 -7.21
N ALA A 149 4.69 20.22 -8.21
CA ALA A 149 4.36 18.81 -8.13
C ALA A 149 5.64 17.97 -8.25
N VAL A 150 5.97 17.27 -7.18
CA VAL A 150 7.11 16.36 -7.11
C VAL A 150 6.62 15.01 -6.59
N LEU A 151 7.04 13.94 -7.26
CA LEU A 151 6.95 12.58 -6.75
C LEU A 151 8.32 12.24 -6.16
N ASP A 152 8.46 12.45 -4.85
CA ASP A 152 9.67 12.22 -4.05
C ASP A 152 9.87 10.71 -3.82
N LEU A 153 10.53 10.03 -4.78
CA LEU A 153 10.78 8.60 -4.74
C LEU A 153 11.68 8.21 -3.56
N GLU A 154 12.66 9.05 -3.22
CA GLU A 154 13.58 8.77 -2.11
C GLU A 154 12.88 8.87 -0.75
N GLY A 155 12.07 9.91 -0.56
CA GLY A 155 11.24 10.09 0.61
C GLY A 155 10.22 8.95 0.78
N LEU A 156 9.56 8.55 -0.31
CA LEU A 156 8.66 7.40 -0.32
C LEU A 156 9.38 6.08 0.00
N ALA A 157 10.66 5.96 -0.36
CA ALA A 157 11.50 4.81 -0.07
C ALA A 157 12.18 4.85 1.31
N SER A 158 12.07 5.95 2.06
CA SER A 158 12.89 6.22 3.25
C SER A 158 14.38 5.98 2.97
N HIS A 159 14.88 6.66 1.94
CA HIS A 159 16.24 6.56 1.45
C HIS A 159 16.84 7.96 1.21
N LYS A 160 18.17 8.10 1.30
CA LYS A 160 18.91 9.35 1.08
C LYS A 160 20.01 9.19 0.05
N GLY A 161 19.72 9.60 -1.18
CA GLY A 161 20.64 9.60 -2.29
C GLY A 161 21.30 8.25 -2.57
N SER A 162 21.97 8.19 -3.71
CA SER A 162 22.86 7.08 -4.03
C SER A 162 24.07 6.94 -3.09
N ALA A 163 24.45 8.00 -2.34
CA ALA A 163 25.64 8.02 -1.50
C ALA A 163 25.40 7.77 0.00
N PHE A 164 24.25 8.16 0.54
CA PHE A 164 24.01 8.10 1.99
C PHE A 164 23.09 6.94 2.40
N GLY A 165 22.34 6.36 1.46
CA GLY A 165 21.58 5.14 1.71
C GLY A 165 20.48 5.34 2.77
N GLN A 166 20.50 4.51 3.82
CA GLN A 166 19.52 4.55 4.92
C GLN A 166 19.97 5.38 6.14
N ILE A 167 21.09 6.11 6.06
CA ILE A 167 21.68 6.76 7.23
C ILE A 167 20.72 7.81 7.83
N GLY A 168 20.19 7.49 9.02
CA GLY A 168 19.26 8.33 9.78
C GLY A 168 17.84 8.36 9.22
N GLU A 169 17.46 7.40 8.38
CA GLU A 169 16.10 7.24 7.84
C GLU A 169 15.29 6.19 8.61
N LEU A 170 13.98 6.22 8.44
CA LEU A 170 13.08 5.15 8.89
C LEU A 170 13.37 3.84 8.14
N PRO A 171 12.93 2.68 8.68
CA PRO A 171 13.01 1.42 7.95
C PRO A 171 12.32 1.57 6.59
N GLN A 172 13.02 1.20 5.51
CA GLN A 172 12.43 1.23 4.17
C GLN A 172 11.13 0.42 4.14
N PRO A 173 10.12 0.81 3.36
CA PRO A 173 8.99 -0.05 3.09
C PRO A 173 9.41 -1.31 2.30
N SER A 174 8.49 -2.27 2.19
CA SER A 174 8.59 -3.31 1.15
C SER A 174 8.38 -2.67 -0.22
N SER A 175 8.80 -3.34 -1.30
CA SER A 175 8.51 -2.89 -2.67
C SER A 175 6.99 -2.75 -2.91
N GLU A 176 6.19 -3.66 -2.36
CA GLU A 176 4.73 -3.62 -2.49
C GLU A 176 4.12 -2.41 -1.78
N GLN A 177 4.58 -2.10 -0.55
CA GLN A 177 4.09 -0.94 0.19
C GLN A 177 4.58 0.38 -0.41
N PHE A 178 5.82 0.42 -0.89
CA PHE A 178 6.33 1.55 -1.66
C PHE A 178 5.43 1.86 -2.86
N GLU A 179 5.07 0.82 -3.63
CA GLU A 179 4.16 0.96 -4.77
C GLU A 179 2.77 1.47 -4.34
N ASN A 180 2.23 0.98 -3.23
CA ASN A 180 0.95 1.47 -2.69
C ASN A 180 1.00 2.95 -2.32
N ASN A 181 2.04 3.37 -1.58
CA ASN A 181 2.19 4.74 -1.11
C ASN A 181 2.37 5.70 -2.30
N ALA A 182 3.21 5.32 -3.26
CA ALA A 182 3.42 6.13 -4.45
C ALA A 182 2.19 6.24 -5.34
N ALA A 183 1.38 5.18 -5.47
CA ALA A 183 0.15 5.24 -6.25
C ALA A 183 -0.87 6.22 -5.65
N LEU A 184 -0.97 6.28 -4.31
CA LEU A 184 -1.74 7.33 -3.65
C LEU A 184 -1.21 8.71 -4.01
N LYS A 185 0.12 8.89 -3.97
CA LYS A 185 0.74 10.18 -4.34
C LYS A 185 0.51 10.53 -5.80
N LEU A 186 0.58 9.56 -6.70
CA LEU A 186 0.32 9.74 -8.13
C LEU A 186 -1.14 10.14 -8.41
N ALA A 187 -2.10 9.65 -7.62
CA ALA A 187 -3.50 10.05 -7.73
C ALA A 187 -3.69 11.52 -7.32
N GLU A 188 -2.97 12.00 -6.30
CA GLU A 188 -2.97 13.44 -5.93
C GLU A 188 -2.38 14.35 -7.02
N LEU A 189 -1.55 13.78 -7.91
CA LEU A 189 -0.88 14.49 -8.99
C LEU A 189 -1.61 14.33 -10.34
N GLU A 190 -2.82 13.77 -10.35
CA GLU A 190 -3.60 13.63 -11.57
C GLU A 190 -3.97 15.00 -12.17
N GLY A 191 -3.86 15.11 -13.50
CA GLY A 191 -4.12 16.37 -14.22
C GLY A 191 -3.03 17.43 -14.10
N ILE A 192 -1.97 17.20 -13.32
CA ILE A 192 -0.84 18.13 -13.22
C ILE A 192 0.00 18.08 -14.51
N PRO A 193 0.30 19.24 -15.14
CA PRO A 193 0.98 19.30 -16.44
C PRO A 193 2.49 19.02 -16.39
N ARG A 194 3.08 18.95 -15.19
CA ARG A 194 4.50 18.68 -14.98
C ARG A 194 4.72 18.05 -13.61
N ILE A 195 5.32 16.87 -13.57
CA ILE A 195 5.64 16.16 -12.33
C ILE A 195 7.15 15.93 -12.28
N TRP A 196 7.81 16.49 -11.28
CA TRP A 196 9.24 16.29 -11.10
C TRP A 196 9.52 14.97 -10.38
N ILE A 197 10.57 14.27 -10.82
CA ILE A 197 11.07 13.04 -10.21
C ILE A 197 12.59 13.07 -10.11
N GLU A 198 13.15 12.34 -9.14
CA GLU A 198 14.59 12.17 -9.00
C GLU A 198 15.17 11.34 -10.14
N ASP A 199 16.44 11.60 -10.48
CA ASP A 199 17.21 10.72 -11.36
C ASP A 199 17.74 9.45 -10.65
N GLU A 200 16.83 8.67 -10.05
CA GLU A 200 17.20 7.42 -9.39
C GLU A 200 17.46 6.28 -10.38
N SER A 201 18.33 5.36 -9.96
CA SER A 201 18.56 4.12 -10.72
C SER A 201 17.30 3.23 -10.70
N ARG A 202 17.35 2.06 -11.33
CA ARG A 202 16.23 1.11 -11.28
C ARG A 202 15.92 0.62 -9.85
N SER A 203 16.90 0.74 -8.95
CA SER A 203 16.78 0.37 -7.55
C SER A 203 16.96 1.58 -6.63
N ILE A 204 16.15 1.65 -5.59
CA ILE A 204 16.29 2.60 -4.48
C ILE A 204 16.46 1.78 -3.19
N GLY A 205 17.70 1.59 -2.75
CA GLY A 205 18.03 0.62 -1.71
C GLY A 205 17.53 -0.79 -2.08
N ARG A 206 16.60 -1.35 -1.29
CA ARG A 206 16.02 -2.69 -1.54
C ARG A 206 14.80 -2.66 -2.46
N ILE A 207 14.29 -1.48 -2.78
CA ILE A 207 13.11 -1.31 -3.63
C ILE A 207 13.53 -1.40 -5.09
N TRP A 208 12.83 -2.22 -5.85
CA TRP A 208 13.04 -2.38 -7.28
C TRP A 208 11.88 -1.75 -8.05
N LEU A 209 12.17 -0.72 -8.84
CA LEU A 209 11.14 -0.01 -9.60
C LEU A 209 10.59 -0.89 -10.73
N GLN A 210 9.29 -0.76 -10.98
CA GLN A 210 8.63 -1.45 -12.08
C GLN A 210 9.24 -1.04 -13.41
N GLN A 211 9.38 -2.03 -14.30
CA GLN A 211 9.98 -1.79 -15.62
C GLN A 211 9.18 -0.77 -16.44
N SER A 212 7.85 -0.79 -16.34
CA SER A 212 6.94 0.16 -17.00
C SER A 212 7.23 1.60 -16.57
N PHE A 213 7.25 1.86 -15.26
CA PHE A 213 7.60 3.17 -14.72
C PHE A 213 9.02 3.61 -15.07
N PHE A 214 9.99 2.71 -14.94
CA PHE A 214 11.39 3.03 -15.25
C PHE A 214 11.60 3.39 -16.73
N ALA A 215 10.85 2.75 -17.64
CA ALA A 215 10.85 3.11 -19.05
C ALA A 215 10.29 4.53 -19.26
N LEU A 216 9.18 4.89 -18.60
CA LEU A 216 8.61 6.25 -18.65
C LEU A 216 9.60 7.30 -18.13
N LYS A 217 10.25 7.02 -16.99
CA LYS A 217 11.31 7.88 -16.43
C LYS A 217 12.44 8.10 -17.44
N LYS A 218 12.91 7.03 -18.11
CA LYS A 218 13.99 7.14 -19.11
C LYS A 218 13.62 7.94 -20.35
N SER A 219 12.34 7.95 -20.73
CA SER A 219 11.85 8.75 -21.86
C SER A 219 11.49 10.19 -21.50
N ALA A 220 11.47 10.54 -20.21
CA ALA A 220 11.09 11.86 -19.75
C ALA A 220 12.18 12.90 -20.06
N PRO A 221 11.80 14.17 -20.30
CA PRO A 221 12.76 15.28 -20.36
C PRO A 221 13.64 15.33 -19.11
N ILE A 222 14.93 15.60 -19.30
CA ILE A 222 15.92 15.69 -18.23
C ILE A 222 16.35 17.14 -18.06
N VAL A 223 16.35 17.62 -16.82
CA VAL A 223 16.98 18.88 -16.41
C VAL A 223 18.18 18.52 -15.56
N VAL A 224 19.36 18.96 -15.99
CA VAL A 224 20.62 18.70 -15.28
C VAL A 224 20.94 19.89 -14.39
N LEU A 225 21.14 19.62 -13.09
CA LEU A 225 21.63 20.61 -12.15
C LEU A 225 23.16 20.71 -12.29
N GLU A 226 23.62 21.86 -12.76
CA GLU A 226 25.03 22.24 -12.82
C GLU A 226 25.44 22.94 -11.52
N ARG A 227 26.74 22.87 -11.18
CA ARG A 227 27.29 23.55 -10.01
C ARG A 227 27.59 25.02 -10.29
#